data_AF-A0A0S2UPF1-F1
#
_entry.id   AF-A0A0S2UPF1-F1
#
_cell.length_a   1.000
_cell.length_b   1.000
_cell.length_c   1.000
_cell.angle_alpha   90.00
_cell.angle_beta   90.00
_cell.angle_gamma   90.00
#
_symmetry.space_group_name_H-M   'P 1'
#
loop_
_entity.id
_entity.type
_entity.pdbx_description
1 polymer ?
#
loop_
_entity_poly.entity_id
_entity_poly.type
_entity_poly.pdbx_seq_one_letter_code
_entity_poly.pdbx_strand_id
1 'polypeptide(L)' 'MRRNIILLKSKYSDNIYYKKKKKNIKKIKIKKFDPKIKKHCIHNEK' A
#
# COMPACT_ATOMS: atom_id res chain seq x y z
N MET A 1 8.88 19.39 4.86
CA MET A 1 9.28 18.25 3.97
C MET A 1 8.10 17.82 3.10
N ARG A 2 8.24 17.84 1.77
CA ARG A 2 7.17 17.48 0.82
C ARG A 2 6.94 15.96 0.84
N ARG A 3 5.69 15.51 1.02
CA ARG A 3 5.27 14.10 1.01
C ARG A 3 4.42 13.85 -0.24
N ASN A 4 4.68 12.75 -0.93
CA ASN A 4 3.90 12.31 -2.09
C ASN A 4 2.81 11.33 -1.64
N ILE A 5 1.66 11.35 -2.31
CA ILE A 5 0.65 10.31 -2.14
C ILE A 5 1.05 9.13 -3.04
N ILE A 6 1.09 7.93 -2.48
CA ILE A 6 1.38 6.70 -3.18
C ILE A 6 0.19 5.75 -3.09
N LEU A 7 0.08 4.88 -4.09
CA LEU A 7 -0.94 3.85 -4.18
C LEU A 7 -0.33 2.50 -3.77
N LEU A 8 -1.01 1.80 -2.87
CA LEU A 8 -0.63 0.47 -2.39
C LEU A 8 -1.72 -0.51 -2.80
N LYS A 9 -1.38 -1.48 -3.65
CA LYS A 9 -2.32 -2.51 -4.11
C LYS A 9 -2.08 -3.82 -3.37
N SER A 10 -3.16 -4.47 -2.93
CA SER A 10 -3.11 -5.82 -2.37
C SER A 10 -2.46 -6.79 -3.36
N LYS A 11 -1.64 -7.71 -2.87
CA LYS A 11 -1.03 -8.75 -3.70
C LYS A 11 -2.07 -9.76 -4.21
N TYR A 12 -3.17 -9.93 -3.48
CA TYR A 12 -4.11 -11.03 -3.67
C TYR A 12 -5.50 -10.58 -4.13
N SER A 13 -5.76 -9.27 -4.15
CA SER A 13 -7.02 -8.70 -4.61
C SER A 13 -6.80 -7.34 -5.27
N ASP A 14 -7.85 -6.79 -5.88
CA ASP A 14 -7.85 -5.40 -6.36
C ASP A 14 -8.12 -4.36 -5.27
N ASN A 15 -7.89 -4.70 -4.00
CA ASN A 15 -8.00 -3.74 -2.92
C ASN A 15 -6.85 -2.71 -2.99
N ILE A 16 -7.21 -1.43 -2.88
CA ILE A 16 -6.30 -0.29 -3.04
C ILE A 16 -6.29 0.54 -1.76
N TYR A 17 -5.10 1.01 -1.40
CA TYR A 17 -4.89 1.85 -0.24
C TYR A 17 -3.96 3.02 -0.59
N TYR A 18 -4.33 4.24 -0.19
CA TYR A 18 -3.50 5.41 -0.40
C TYR A 18 -2.70 5.74 0.87
N LYS A 19 -1.44 6.15 0.71
CA LYS A 19 -0.59 6.56 1.83
C LYS A 19 0.31 7.73 1.44
N LYS A 20 0.58 8.64 2.39
CA LYS A 20 1.61 9.67 2.24
C LYS A 20 3.00 9.10 2.53
N LYS A 21 3.96 9.34 1.65
CA LYS A 21 5.36 8.88 1.75
C LYS A 21 6.33 10.04 1.49
N LYS A 22 7.50 10.05 2.13
CA LYS A 22 8.54 11.06 1.83
C LYS A 22 9.13 10.82 0.44
N LYS A 23 9.54 11.89 -0.25
CA LYS A 23 10.25 11.82 -1.54
C LYS A 23 11.58 11.04 -1.35
N ASN A 24 12.00 10.29 -2.37
CA ASN A 24 13.25 9.48 -2.42
C ASN A 24 13.34 8.23 -1.51
N ILE A 25 12.25 7.77 -0.92
CA ILE A 25 12.25 6.46 -0.22
C ILE A 25 11.98 5.33 -1.22
N LYS A 26 12.69 4.20 -1.11
CA LYS A 26 12.47 2.96 -1.90
C LYS A 26 11.01 2.48 -1.82
N LYS A 27 10.54 1.70 -2.80
CA LYS A 27 9.17 1.15 -2.81
C LYS A 27 8.87 0.42 -1.50
N ILE A 28 7.76 0.74 -0.85
CA ILE A 28 7.37 0.13 0.44
C ILE A 28 6.39 -1.01 0.22
N LYS A 29 6.38 -1.95 1.18
CA LYS A 29 5.39 -3.01 1.31
C LYS A 29 4.81 -2.95 2.71
N ILE A 30 3.50 -3.07 2.84
CA ILE A 30 2.84 -3.03 4.16
C ILE A 30 1.92 -4.24 4.33
N LYS A 31 1.79 -4.73 5.56
CA LYS A 31 0.77 -5.72 5.92
C LYS A 31 -0.47 -4.98 6.40
N LYS A 32 -1.62 -5.20 5.76
CA LYS A 32 -2.89 -4.55 6.12
C LYS A 32 -4.05 -5.50 5.87
N PHE A 33 -5.13 -5.35 6.62
CA PHE A 33 -6.36 -6.10 6.42
C PHE A 33 -6.97 -5.78 5.04
N ASP A 34 -7.33 -6.83 4.31
CA ASP A 34 -8.02 -6.76 3.03
C ASP A 34 -9.46 -7.27 3.20
N PRO A 35 -10.48 -6.41 3.03
CA PRO A 35 -11.87 -6.79 3.25
C PRO A 35 -12.38 -7.81 2.22
N LYS A 36 -11.78 -7.90 1.03
CA LYS A 36 -12.20 -8.87 -0.01
C LYS A 36 -11.84 -10.30 0.38
N ILE A 37 -10.65 -10.49 0.96
CA ILE A 37 -10.13 -11.81 1.36
C ILE A 37 -10.41 -12.08 2.85
N LYS A 38 -10.84 -11.04 3.59
CA LYS A 38 -11.08 -11.06 5.04
C LYS A 38 -9.86 -11.52 5.85
N LYS A 39 -8.66 -11.18 5.38
CA LYS A 39 -7.37 -11.54 6.01
C LYS A 39 -6.36 -10.41 5.88
N HIS A 40 -5.34 -10.41 6.74
CA HIS A 40 -4.20 -9.50 6.62
C HIS A 40 -3.28 -9.96 5.50
N CYS A 41 -3.05 -9.10 4.51
CA CYS A 41 -2.19 -9.41 3.38
C CYS A 41 -1.18 -8.28 3.07
N ILE A 42 -0.20 -8.62 2.22
CA ILE A 42 0.83 -7.67 1.78
C ILE A 42 0.25 -6.79 0.68
N HIS A 43 0.36 -5.47 0.86
CA HIS A 43 0.09 -4.45 -0.15
C HIS A 43 1.41 -3.84 -0.64
N ASN A 44 1.61 -3.82 -1.95
CA ASN A 44 2.82 -3.32 -2.60
C ASN A 44 2.58 -1.94 -3.20
N GLU A 45 3.58 -1.07 -3.14
CA GLU A 45 3.54 0.25 -3.79
C GLU A 45 3.55 0.08 -5.31
N LYS A 46 2.54 0.66 -5.97
CA LYS A 46 2.41 0.69 -7.43
C LYS A 46 2.89 2.02 -7.99
#